data_AF-A0A7W0UEE0-F1
#
_entry.id   AF-A0A7W0UEE0-F1
#
_cell.length_a   1.000
_cell.length_b   1.000
_cell.length_c   1.000
_cell.angle_alpha   90.00
_cell.angle_beta   90.00
_cell.angle_gamma   90.00
#
_symmetry.space_group_name_H-M   'P 1'
#
loop_
_entity.id
_entity.type
_entity.pdbx_description
1 polymer ?
#
loop_
_entity_poly.entity_id
_entity_poly.type
_entity_poly.pdbx_seq_one_letter_code
_entity_poly.pdbx_strand_id
1 'polypeptide(L)'
;MRLNAARFPPAAPAALAHGLRPDPALGVFESLLVVDGEAPRLDAHLARLAGSLTVHYGRPLPPDLEARARALAGTARGPARLRIDVLPGADAELSLAPARQRELPIVLHPYTLPGGLGAHKWRDRTLVDALTQTPLLLDADGTVLEAGWANVLIRRSGILLRPRADGRILPGTSLPAAVEADLTLADLRRADEILVSSSLAGVVPAVLAEAG
;
A
#
# COMPACT_ATOMS: atom_id res chain seq x y z
N MET A 1 -33.12 33.04 13.15
CA MET A 1 -32.39 31.84 13.56
C MET A 1 -32.27 30.92 12.35
N ARG A 2 -31.18 31.03 11.58
CA ARG A 2 -30.94 30.19 10.39
C ARG A 2 -30.31 28.90 10.87
N LEU A 3 -30.98 27.76 10.65
CA LEU A 3 -30.40 26.43 10.83
C LEU A 3 -29.18 26.33 9.92
N ASN A 4 -28.00 26.21 10.53
CA ASN A 4 -26.77 25.89 9.84
C ASN A 4 -26.98 24.52 9.20
N ALA A 5 -27.10 24.47 7.87
CA ALA A 5 -26.93 23.23 7.14
C ALA A 5 -25.54 22.71 7.54
N ALA A 6 -25.50 21.56 8.20
CA ALA A 6 -24.26 20.85 8.43
C ALA A 6 -23.60 20.66 7.07
N ARG A 7 -22.59 21.47 6.76
CA ARG A 7 -21.75 21.27 5.58
C ARG A 7 -21.07 19.93 5.79
N PHE A 8 -21.62 18.88 5.21
CA PHE A 8 -20.84 17.69 4.95
C PHE A 8 -19.58 18.15 4.21
N PRO A 9 -18.37 17.72 4.62
CA PRO A 9 -17.18 18.02 3.85
C PRO A 9 -17.41 17.55 2.41
N PRO A 10 -16.91 18.29 1.40
CA PRO A 10 -17.05 17.85 0.01
C PRO A 10 -16.53 16.42 -0.10
N ALA A 11 -17.33 15.57 -0.76
CA ALA A 11 -16.95 14.17 -0.98
C ALA A 11 -15.62 14.13 -1.74
N ALA A 12 -14.73 13.22 -1.33
CA ALA A 12 -13.45 13.04 -2.00
C ALA A 12 -13.66 12.67 -3.49
N PRO A 13 -12.83 13.19 -4.41
CA PRO A 13 -12.96 12.90 -5.84
C PRO A 13 -12.95 11.40 -6.13
N ALA A 14 -13.69 10.97 -7.14
CA ALA A 14 -13.74 9.56 -7.53
C ALA A 14 -12.44 9.15 -8.21
N ALA A 15 -11.73 8.15 -7.66
CA ALA A 15 -10.49 7.64 -8.25
C ALA A 15 -10.71 7.15 -9.70
N LEU A 16 -11.83 6.49 -9.97
CA LEU A 16 -12.16 5.93 -11.29
C LEU A 16 -12.43 7.00 -12.36
N ALA A 17 -12.50 8.28 -12.01
CA ALA A 17 -12.48 9.36 -13.00
C ALA A 17 -11.11 9.53 -13.67
N HIS A 18 -10.05 8.93 -13.10
CA HIS A 18 -8.67 9.03 -13.57
C HIS A 18 -8.15 7.76 -14.24
N GLY A 19 -8.93 6.66 -14.28
CA GLY A 19 -8.51 5.42 -14.90
C GLY A 19 -9.36 4.20 -14.53
N LEU A 20 -8.95 3.04 -15.05
CA LEU A 20 -9.58 1.75 -14.79
C LEU A 20 -8.90 1.04 -13.63
N ARG A 21 -9.61 0.08 -13.00
CA ARG A 21 -9.00 -0.79 -11.99
C ARG A 21 -7.80 -1.56 -12.55
N PRO A 22 -6.86 -1.97 -11.69
CA PRO A 22 -5.73 -2.79 -12.11
C PRO A 22 -6.17 -4.00 -12.92
N ASP A 23 -5.54 -4.22 -14.07
CA ASP A 23 -5.74 -5.40 -14.91
C ASP A 23 -4.96 -6.61 -14.33
N PRO A 24 -5.66 -7.67 -13.87
CA PRO A 24 -5.01 -8.88 -13.38
C PRO A 24 -4.13 -9.58 -14.43
N ALA A 25 -4.39 -9.38 -15.73
CA ALA A 25 -3.56 -9.96 -16.79
C ALA A 25 -2.14 -9.41 -16.82
N LEU A 26 -1.91 -8.24 -16.20
CA LEU A 26 -0.58 -7.62 -16.11
C LEU A 26 0.27 -8.16 -14.95
N GLY A 27 -0.26 -9.06 -14.13
CA GLY A 27 0.51 -9.76 -13.11
C GLY A 27 0.49 -9.09 -11.73
N VAL A 28 1.30 -9.63 -10.83
CA VAL A 28 1.48 -9.16 -9.46
C VAL A 28 2.95 -8.87 -9.18
N PHE A 29 3.24 -8.09 -8.15
CA PHE A 29 4.62 -7.77 -7.80
C PHE A 29 4.84 -7.67 -6.29
N GLU A 30 6.10 -7.78 -5.89
CA GLU A 30 6.58 -7.45 -4.56
C GLU A 30 7.69 -6.39 -4.63
N SER A 31 7.83 -5.61 -3.55
CA SER A 31 8.93 -4.65 -3.41
C SER A 31 9.38 -4.56 -1.97
N LEU A 32 10.69 -4.73 -1.77
CA LEU A 32 11.33 -4.85 -0.47
C LEU A 32 12.54 -3.93 -0.39
N LEU A 33 12.79 -3.38 0.79
CA LEU A 33 14.07 -2.74 1.07
C LEU A 33 15.13 -3.83 1.25
N VAL A 34 16.31 -3.59 0.69
CA VAL A 34 17.53 -4.34 0.94
C VAL A 34 18.48 -3.46 1.73
N VAL A 35 18.96 -3.95 2.86
CA VAL A 35 19.93 -3.28 3.74
C VAL A 35 21.03 -4.28 4.04
N ASP A 36 22.29 -3.87 3.89
CA ASP A 36 23.47 -4.71 4.14
C ASP A 36 23.42 -6.07 3.40
N GLY A 37 22.89 -6.09 2.18
CA GLY A 37 22.75 -7.29 1.35
C GLY A 37 21.57 -8.19 1.72
N GLU A 38 20.79 -7.85 2.75
CA GLU A 38 19.67 -8.63 3.23
C GLU A 38 18.33 -8.01 2.85
N ALA A 39 17.33 -8.84 2.54
CA ALA A 39 15.96 -8.44 2.28
C ALA A 39 15.07 -8.82 3.48
N PRO A 40 14.79 -7.90 4.42
CA PRO A 40 14.01 -8.22 5.61
C PRO A 40 12.60 -8.69 5.25
N ARG A 41 12.09 -9.66 6.01
CA ARG A 41 10.72 -10.20 5.87
C ARG A 41 10.42 -10.81 4.48
N LEU A 42 11.45 -11.23 3.74
CA LEU A 42 11.29 -11.87 2.42
C LEU A 42 10.27 -13.02 2.45
N ASP A 43 10.29 -13.83 3.50
CA ASP A 43 9.32 -14.90 3.77
C ASP A 43 7.86 -14.41 3.71
N ALA A 44 7.54 -13.29 4.37
CA ALA A 44 6.19 -12.73 4.39
C ALA A 44 5.77 -12.18 3.01
N HIS A 45 6.71 -11.61 2.26
CA HIS A 45 6.47 -11.15 0.89
C HIS A 45 6.22 -12.32 -0.06
N LEU A 46 7.03 -13.38 0.03
CA LEU A 46 6.85 -14.58 -0.79
C LEU A 46 5.56 -15.32 -0.44
N ALA A 47 5.15 -15.36 0.83
CA ALA A 47 3.86 -15.91 1.24
C ALA A 47 2.67 -15.13 0.63
N ARG A 48 2.72 -13.79 0.65
CA ARG A 48 1.69 -12.96 0.02
C ARG A 48 1.66 -13.13 -1.50
N LEU A 49 2.83 -13.20 -2.13
CA LEU A 49 2.98 -13.46 -3.55
C LEU A 49 2.38 -14.82 -3.91
N ALA A 50 2.75 -15.89 -3.18
CA ALA A 50 2.25 -17.25 -3.39
C ALA A 50 0.72 -17.33 -3.27
N GLY A 51 0.12 -16.65 -2.28
CA GLY A 51 -1.34 -16.54 -2.16
C GLY A 51 -1.98 -15.90 -3.38
N SER A 52 -1.37 -14.84 -3.91
CA SER A 52 -1.88 -14.17 -5.12
C SER A 52 -1.75 -15.03 -6.38
N LEU A 53 -0.63 -15.74 -6.55
CA LEU A 53 -0.42 -16.66 -7.67
C LEU A 53 -1.41 -17.84 -7.64
N THR A 54 -1.68 -18.36 -6.45
CA THR A 54 -2.63 -19.45 -6.25
C THR A 54 -4.04 -19.02 -6.63
N VAL A 55 -4.50 -17.88 -6.09
CA VAL A 55 -5.88 -17.40 -6.29
C VAL A 55 -6.14 -16.98 -7.74
N HIS A 56 -5.20 -16.28 -8.40
CA HIS A 56 -5.47 -15.66 -9.70
C HIS A 56 -4.95 -16.44 -10.89
N TYR A 57 -3.91 -17.25 -10.70
CA TYR A 57 -3.26 -17.94 -11.82
C TYR A 57 -3.21 -19.46 -11.63
N GLY A 58 -3.70 -19.99 -10.50
CA GLY A 58 -3.68 -21.43 -10.21
C GLY A 58 -2.26 -22.02 -10.17
N ARG A 59 -1.26 -21.20 -9.83
CA ARG A 59 0.16 -21.57 -9.90
C ARG A 59 0.85 -21.42 -8.55
N PRO A 60 1.79 -22.33 -8.23
CA PRO A 60 2.63 -22.17 -7.06
C PRO A 60 3.70 -21.10 -7.30
N LEU A 61 4.35 -20.68 -6.21
CA LEU A 61 5.58 -19.90 -6.26
C LEU A 61 6.69 -20.71 -6.95
N PRO A 62 7.55 -20.11 -7.80
CA PRO A 62 8.73 -20.80 -8.31
C PRO A 62 9.62 -21.28 -7.15
N PRO A 63 10.06 -22.55 -7.15
CA PRO A 63 10.71 -23.17 -5.99
C PRO A 63 12.07 -22.55 -5.64
N ASP A 64 12.76 -21.95 -6.62
CA ASP A 64 14.07 -21.31 -6.44
C ASP A 64 13.98 -19.80 -6.21
N LEU A 65 12.77 -19.22 -6.19
CA LEU A 65 12.58 -17.77 -6.14
C LEU A 65 13.16 -17.14 -4.87
N GLU A 66 13.03 -17.81 -3.72
CA GLU A 66 13.62 -17.31 -2.49
C GLU A 66 15.15 -17.24 -2.58
N ALA A 67 15.79 -18.32 -3.06
CA ALA A 67 17.23 -18.38 -3.21
C ALA A 67 17.73 -17.31 -4.20
N ARG A 68 17.04 -17.14 -5.33
CA ARG A 68 17.31 -16.09 -6.33
C ARG A 68 17.19 -14.69 -5.74
N ALA A 69 16.15 -14.43 -4.95
CA ALA A 69 15.92 -13.14 -4.30
C ALA A 69 17.01 -12.80 -3.28
N ARG A 70 17.40 -13.77 -2.44
CA ARG A 70 18.51 -13.60 -1.47
C ARG A 70 19.85 -13.40 -2.17
N ALA A 71 20.15 -14.22 -3.18
CA ALA A 71 21.37 -14.09 -3.95
C ALA A 71 21.48 -12.71 -4.61
N LEU A 72 20.38 -12.23 -5.22
CA LEU A 72 20.35 -10.91 -5.81
C LEU A 72 20.51 -9.81 -4.75
N ALA A 73 19.78 -9.87 -3.63
CA ALA A 73 19.91 -8.89 -2.54
C ALA A 73 21.36 -8.77 -2.04
N GLY A 74 22.08 -9.89 -1.91
CA GLY A 74 23.49 -9.92 -1.49
C GLY A 74 24.47 -9.22 -2.44
N THR A 75 24.04 -8.89 -3.66
CA THR A 75 24.84 -8.10 -4.62
C THR A 75 24.69 -6.59 -4.45
N ALA A 76 23.78 -6.13 -3.59
CA ALA A 76 23.53 -4.71 -3.37
C ALA A 76 24.74 -4.02 -2.71
N ARG A 77 25.14 -2.87 -3.24
CA ARG A 77 26.29 -2.08 -2.74
C ARG A 77 25.91 -1.01 -1.71
N GLY A 78 24.68 -1.07 -1.21
CA GLY A 78 24.06 -0.10 -0.31
C GLY A 78 22.54 -0.30 -0.28
N PRO A 79 21.78 0.60 0.37
CA PRO A 79 20.33 0.50 0.43
C PRO A 79 19.70 0.42 -0.97
N ALA A 80 18.96 -0.66 -1.22
CA ALA A 80 18.36 -0.93 -2.52
C ALA A 80 16.89 -1.34 -2.40
N ARG A 81 16.13 -1.17 -3.47
CA ARG A 81 14.82 -1.79 -3.66
C ARG A 81 15.03 -3.07 -4.46
N LEU A 82 14.71 -4.21 -3.84
CA LEU A 82 14.45 -5.46 -4.56
C LEU A 82 13.01 -5.46 -5.05
N ARG A 83 12.81 -5.70 -6.34
CA ARG A 83 11.50 -5.88 -6.95
C ARG A 83 11.40 -7.28 -7.55
N ILE A 84 10.26 -7.93 -7.32
CA ILE A 84 9.90 -9.23 -7.89
C ILE A 84 8.61 -9.03 -8.67
N ASP A 85 8.60 -9.27 -9.97
CA ASP A 85 7.41 -9.24 -10.81
C ASP A 85 7.06 -10.65 -11.27
N VAL A 86 5.76 -10.99 -11.29
CA VAL A 86 5.28 -12.26 -11.83
C VAL A 86 4.09 -12.00 -12.74
N LEU A 87 4.29 -12.26 -14.04
CA LEU A 87 3.24 -12.21 -15.05
C LEU A 87 2.56 -13.57 -15.20
N PRO A 88 1.28 -13.62 -15.63
CA PRO A 88 0.62 -14.88 -15.94
C PRO A 88 1.40 -15.68 -16.99
N GLY A 89 1.63 -16.97 -16.72
CA GLY A 89 2.38 -17.86 -17.63
C GLY A 89 3.90 -17.65 -17.69
N ALA A 90 4.45 -16.60 -17.06
CA ALA A 90 5.89 -16.34 -17.04
C ALA A 90 6.57 -16.89 -15.77
N ASP A 91 7.91 -16.91 -15.78
CA ASP A 91 8.72 -17.01 -14.55
C ASP A 91 8.84 -15.63 -13.88
N ALA A 92 9.29 -15.60 -12.63
CA ALA A 92 9.50 -14.37 -11.88
C ALA A 92 10.69 -13.56 -12.42
N GLU A 93 10.49 -12.26 -12.61
CA GLU A 93 11.55 -11.30 -12.93
C GLU A 93 11.99 -10.57 -11.66
N LEU A 94 13.30 -10.49 -11.44
CA LEU A 94 13.88 -9.83 -10.27
C LEU A 94 14.77 -8.67 -10.70
N SER A 95 14.67 -7.55 -9.99
CA SER A 95 15.53 -6.40 -10.23
C SER A 95 15.92 -5.69 -8.95
N LEU A 96 17.12 -5.08 -8.97
CA LEU A 96 17.59 -4.15 -7.95
C LEU A 96 17.67 -2.74 -8.51
N ALA A 97 17.26 -1.77 -7.70
CA ALA A 97 17.49 -0.36 -7.96
C ALA A 97 17.90 0.32 -6.64
N PRO A 98 18.65 1.44 -6.66
CA PRO A 98 18.91 2.21 -5.44
C PRO A 98 17.62 2.56 -4.70
N ALA A 99 17.61 2.41 -3.37
CA ALA A 99 16.48 2.84 -2.57
C ALA A 99 16.36 4.37 -2.62
N ARG A 100 15.12 4.86 -2.74
CA ARG A 100 14.84 6.29 -2.75
C ARG A 100 14.31 6.71 -1.39
N GLN A 101 14.93 7.73 -0.81
CA GLN A 101 14.38 8.39 0.36
C GLN A 101 13.15 9.21 -0.06
N ARG A 102 12.16 9.27 0.82
CA ARG A 102 10.95 10.07 0.63
C ARG A 102 11.04 11.30 1.51
N GLU A 103 10.62 12.44 0.97
CA GLU A 103 10.43 13.65 1.75
C GLU A 103 9.29 13.45 2.75
N LEU A 104 9.48 13.93 3.98
CA LEU A 104 8.54 13.77 5.07
C LEU A 104 8.02 15.14 5.54
N PRO A 105 6.77 15.23 6.02
CA PRO A 105 5.79 14.14 6.12
C PRO A 105 5.18 13.77 4.75
N ILE A 106 4.66 12.55 4.64
CA ILE A 106 3.91 12.13 3.45
C ILE A 106 2.56 12.87 3.42
N VAL A 107 2.30 13.64 2.38
CA VAL A 107 1.00 14.33 2.21
C VAL A 107 0.00 13.41 1.51
N LEU A 108 -1.13 13.14 2.18
CA LEU A 108 -2.17 12.21 1.76
C LEU A 108 -3.36 12.95 1.13
N HIS A 109 -3.70 12.59 -0.11
CA HIS A 109 -4.79 13.20 -0.88
C HIS A 109 -5.98 12.24 -0.98
N PRO A 110 -7.13 12.53 -0.35
CA PRO A 110 -8.27 11.61 -0.35
C PRO A 110 -8.88 11.38 -1.74
N TYR A 111 -9.19 10.12 -2.07
CA TYR A 111 -9.97 9.70 -3.23
C TYR A 111 -10.94 8.58 -2.85
N THR A 112 -12.14 8.63 -3.41
CA THR A 112 -13.13 7.55 -3.27
C THR A 112 -12.89 6.47 -4.32
N LEU A 113 -12.61 5.25 -3.89
CA LEU A 113 -12.51 4.04 -4.71
C LEU A 113 -13.33 2.94 -4.03
N PRO A 114 -14.59 2.72 -4.45
CA PRO A 114 -15.46 1.74 -3.82
C PRO A 114 -14.81 0.35 -3.75
N GLY A 115 -14.78 -0.30 -2.59
CA GLY A 115 -14.13 -1.61 -2.38
C GLY A 115 -12.59 -1.63 -2.49
N GLY A 116 -11.93 -0.48 -2.65
CA GLY A 116 -10.46 -0.37 -2.65
C GLY A 116 -9.75 -1.03 -3.84
N LEU A 117 -8.44 -1.25 -3.68
CA LEU A 117 -7.60 -1.99 -4.64
C LEU A 117 -7.64 -3.50 -4.41
N GLY A 118 -8.13 -3.92 -3.24
CA GLY A 118 -8.25 -5.32 -2.86
C GLY A 118 -6.97 -5.90 -2.23
N ALA A 119 -7.02 -7.20 -1.93
CA ALA A 119 -5.99 -7.92 -1.18
C ALA A 119 -4.71 -8.27 -1.96
N HIS A 120 -4.57 -7.85 -3.22
CA HIS A 120 -3.48 -8.28 -4.10
C HIS A 120 -2.63 -7.10 -4.58
N LYS A 121 -1.32 -7.32 -4.64
CA LYS A 121 -0.35 -6.31 -5.06
C LYS A 121 -0.19 -6.32 -6.58
N TRP A 122 -1.19 -5.79 -7.27
CA TRP A 122 -1.25 -5.75 -8.73
C TRP A 122 -0.08 -4.99 -9.34
N ARG A 123 0.53 -5.57 -10.37
CA ARG A 123 1.60 -4.93 -11.14
C ARG A 123 1.08 -3.74 -11.93
N ASP A 124 -0.18 -3.80 -12.39
CA ASP A 124 -0.84 -2.65 -12.97
C ASP A 124 -1.06 -1.57 -11.91
N ARG A 125 -0.41 -0.44 -12.15
CA ARG A 125 -0.38 0.73 -11.28
C ARG A 125 -0.98 1.96 -11.94
N THR A 126 -1.49 1.84 -13.16
CA THR A 126 -1.89 2.98 -14.00
C THR A 126 -2.92 3.88 -13.32
N LEU A 127 -3.94 3.32 -12.67
CA LEU A 127 -4.92 4.11 -11.93
C LEU A 127 -4.27 4.93 -10.81
N VAL A 128 -3.46 4.27 -9.97
CA VAL A 128 -2.93 4.91 -8.77
C VAL A 128 -1.86 5.94 -9.13
N ASP A 129 -1.10 5.68 -10.18
CA ASP A 129 -0.07 6.59 -10.70
C ASP A 129 -0.69 7.81 -11.41
N ALA A 130 -1.95 7.71 -11.86
CA ALA A 130 -2.72 8.84 -12.42
C ALA A 130 -3.35 9.76 -11.35
N LEU A 131 -3.35 9.36 -10.07
CA LEU A 131 -3.82 10.18 -8.96
C LEU A 131 -2.71 11.13 -8.47
N THR A 132 -3.07 12.20 -7.74
CA THR A 132 -2.08 13.13 -7.16
C THR A 132 -1.08 12.42 -6.23
N GLN A 133 0.15 12.93 -6.18
CA GLN A 133 1.33 12.44 -5.44
C GLN A 133 1.15 11.17 -4.57
N THR A 134 0.49 11.29 -3.40
CA THR A 134 0.14 10.11 -2.59
C THR A 134 -1.37 10.07 -2.33
N PRO A 135 -2.13 9.24 -3.06
CA PRO A 135 -3.56 9.11 -2.83
C PRO A 135 -3.83 8.33 -1.53
N LEU A 136 -4.84 8.76 -0.80
CA LEU A 136 -5.48 8.07 0.31
C LEU A 136 -6.83 7.55 -0.17
N LEU A 137 -6.97 6.23 -0.27
CA LEU A 137 -8.16 5.60 -0.81
C LEU A 137 -9.21 5.43 0.29
N LEU A 138 -10.44 5.76 -0.06
CA LEU A 138 -11.64 5.61 0.77
C LEU A 138 -12.63 4.69 0.06
N ASP A 139 -13.46 3.97 0.81
CA ASP A 139 -14.64 3.30 0.25
C ASP A 139 -15.79 4.31 0.02
N ALA A 140 -16.86 3.88 -0.64
CA ALA A 140 -18.03 4.69 -0.98
C ALA A 140 -18.74 5.29 0.24
N ASP A 141 -18.64 4.65 1.41
CA ASP A 141 -19.21 5.13 2.67
C ASP A 141 -18.28 6.08 3.45
N GLY A 142 -17.09 6.39 2.91
CA GLY A 142 -16.09 7.25 3.54
C GLY A 142 -15.14 6.52 4.50
N THR A 143 -15.22 5.18 4.59
CA THR A 143 -14.25 4.36 5.31
C THR A 143 -12.86 4.53 4.68
N VAL A 144 -11.84 4.81 5.51
CA VAL A 144 -10.44 4.88 5.10
C VAL A 144 -9.91 3.49 4.85
N LEU A 145 -9.25 3.30 3.71
CA LEU A 145 -8.68 2.03 3.27
C LEU A 145 -7.15 2.03 3.37
N GLU A 146 -6.46 2.55 2.36
CA GLU A 146 -4.99 2.54 2.31
C GLU A 146 -4.44 3.72 1.50
N ALA A 147 -3.15 4.00 1.64
CA ALA A 147 -2.46 4.92 0.75
C ALA A 147 -2.00 4.17 -0.50
N GLY A 148 -1.80 4.89 -1.60
CA GLY A 148 -1.51 4.29 -2.92
C GLY A 148 -0.31 3.32 -2.95
N TRP A 149 0.62 3.40 -2.01
CA TRP A 149 1.80 2.52 -1.90
C TRP A 149 2.04 1.97 -0.48
N ALA A 150 1.17 2.28 0.49
CA ALA A 150 1.40 1.99 1.91
C ALA A 150 0.09 1.78 2.67
N ASN A 151 0.16 1.04 3.78
CA ASN A 151 -0.97 0.95 4.72
C ASN A 151 -1.03 2.20 5.60
N VAL A 152 -2.23 2.58 6.03
CA VAL A 152 -2.48 3.74 6.89
C VAL A 152 -2.60 3.30 8.34
N LEU A 153 -2.05 4.12 9.23
CA LEU A 153 -2.09 3.96 10.67
C LEU A 153 -2.43 5.32 11.30
N ILE A 154 -3.15 5.32 12.41
CA ILE A 154 -3.31 6.52 13.23
C ILE A 154 -2.98 6.21 14.68
N ARG A 155 -2.39 7.17 15.38
CA ARG A 155 -2.25 7.14 16.84
C ARG A 155 -3.37 7.95 17.47
N ARG A 156 -4.06 7.37 18.44
CA ARG A 156 -5.09 8.07 19.22
C ARG A 156 -5.05 7.61 20.66
N SER A 157 -4.81 8.55 21.57
CA SER A 157 -4.70 8.29 23.01
C SER A 157 -3.69 7.18 23.33
N GLY A 158 -2.55 7.18 22.64
CA GLY A 158 -1.49 6.18 22.79
C GLY A 158 -1.71 4.85 22.06
N ILE A 159 -2.91 4.59 21.52
CA ILE A 159 -3.23 3.35 20.79
C ILE A 159 -2.96 3.54 19.30
N LEU A 160 -2.32 2.56 18.67
CA LEU A 160 -2.15 2.51 17.23
C LEU A 160 -3.35 1.78 16.60
N LEU A 161 -4.05 2.47 15.71
CA LEU A 161 -5.21 1.96 14.99
C LEU A 161 -4.88 1.84 13.50
N ARG A 162 -5.52 0.88 12.83
CA ARG A 162 -5.42 0.69 11.38
C ARG A 162 -6.79 0.39 10.79
N PRO A 163 -7.00 0.66 9.49
CA PRO A 163 -8.14 0.13 8.75
C PRO A 163 -8.23 -1.40 8.83
N ARG A 164 -9.47 -1.91 8.81
CA ARG A 164 -9.77 -3.36 8.83
C ARG A 164 -9.19 -4.06 7.61
N ALA A 165 -8.64 -5.25 7.81
CA ALA A 165 -8.13 -6.11 6.74
C ALA A 165 -9.22 -7.07 6.22
N ASP A 166 -10.31 -6.54 5.70
CA ASP A 166 -11.49 -7.31 5.25
C ASP A 166 -11.47 -7.65 3.75
N GLY A 167 -10.30 -7.56 3.12
CA GLY A 167 -10.10 -7.85 1.70
C GLY A 167 -10.17 -6.64 0.78
N ARG A 168 -10.57 -5.46 1.27
CA ARG A 168 -10.57 -4.20 0.49
C ARG A 168 -9.19 -3.52 0.39
N ILE A 169 -8.27 -3.89 1.28
CA ILE A 169 -6.90 -3.34 1.36
C ILE A 169 -5.84 -4.42 1.17
N LEU A 170 -4.63 -4.00 0.77
CA LEU A 170 -3.49 -4.89 0.70
C LEU A 170 -3.03 -5.30 2.13
N PRO A 171 -2.92 -6.60 2.45
CA PRO A 171 -2.35 -7.04 3.73
C PRO A 171 -0.85 -6.70 3.78
N GLY A 172 -0.47 -5.69 4.56
CA GLY A 172 0.92 -5.25 4.70
C GLY A 172 1.82 -6.27 5.39
N THR A 173 3.01 -6.48 4.83
CA THR A 173 4.05 -7.38 5.37
C THR A 173 4.91 -6.75 6.45
N SER A 174 4.94 -5.42 6.53
CA SER A 174 5.79 -4.62 7.42
C SER A 174 5.00 -3.74 8.40
N LEU A 175 3.80 -4.20 8.78
CA LEU A 175 2.91 -3.49 9.69
C LEU A 175 3.30 -3.72 11.16
N PRO A 176 3.35 -2.66 11.99
CA PRO A 176 3.44 -2.82 13.44
C PRO A 176 2.14 -3.38 14.03
N ALA A 177 2.19 -3.82 15.28
CA ALA A 177 0.98 -4.18 16.03
C ALA A 177 0.06 -2.97 16.15
N ALA A 178 -1.17 -3.11 15.66
CA ALA A 178 -2.21 -2.08 15.66
C ALA A 178 -3.58 -2.75 15.75
N VAL A 179 -4.54 -2.05 16.37
CA VAL A 179 -5.92 -2.53 16.49
C VAL A 179 -6.70 -2.16 15.24
N GLU A 180 -7.42 -3.11 14.66
CA GLU A 180 -8.26 -2.85 13.50
C GLU A 180 -9.53 -2.09 13.88
N ALA A 181 -9.87 -1.07 13.08
CA ALA A 181 -11.04 -0.25 13.27
C ALA A 181 -11.57 0.26 11.92
N ASP A 182 -12.85 0.63 11.90
CA ASP A 182 -13.47 1.35 10.79
C ASP A 182 -13.12 2.84 10.95
N LEU A 183 -12.09 3.28 10.23
CA LEU A 183 -11.58 4.64 10.33
C LEU A 183 -12.23 5.54 9.29
N THR A 184 -12.47 6.80 9.63
CA THR A 184 -12.94 7.84 8.68
C THR A 184 -11.92 8.96 8.53
N LEU A 185 -12.09 9.84 7.53
CA LEU A 185 -11.30 11.08 7.46
C LEU A 185 -11.44 11.94 8.73
N ALA A 186 -12.58 11.88 9.42
CA ALA A 186 -12.76 12.62 10.67
C ALA A 186 -11.92 12.03 11.82
N ASP A 187 -11.65 10.72 11.80
CA ASP A 187 -10.74 10.09 12.76
C ASP A 187 -9.29 10.46 12.47
N LEU A 188 -8.87 10.45 11.20
CA LEU A 188 -7.53 10.91 10.81
C LEU A 188 -7.29 12.37 11.22
N ARG A 189 -8.26 13.27 11.02
CA ARG A 189 -8.15 14.67 11.45
C ARG A 189 -8.07 14.87 12.96
N ARG A 190 -8.58 13.92 13.75
CA ARG A 190 -8.59 13.97 15.22
C ARG A 190 -7.51 13.07 15.83
N ALA A 191 -6.68 12.43 15.01
CA ALA A 191 -5.60 11.59 15.48
C ALA A 191 -4.49 12.46 16.10
N ASP A 192 -3.78 11.90 17.08
CA ASP A 192 -2.58 12.52 17.61
C ASP A 192 -1.45 12.49 16.56
N GLU A 193 -1.44 11.47 15.71
CA GLU A 193 -0.48 11.27 14.63
C GLU A 193 -1.10 10.44 13.50
N ILE A 194 -0.81 10.79 12.25
CA ILE A 194 -1.08 9.95 11.08
C ILE A 194 0.25 9.36 10.61
N LEU A 195 0.25 8.06 10.36
CA LEU A 195 1.41 7.29 9.96
C LEU A 195 1.08 6.48 8.71
N VAL A 196 2.09 6.21 7.88
CA VAL A 196 2.01 5.21 6.82
C VAL A 196 3.11 4.18 6.96
N SER A 197 2.80 2.93 6.58
CA SER A 197 3.71 1.79 6.69
C SER A 197 3.88 1.08 5.36
N SER A 198 5.14 0.87 4.96
CA SER A 198 5.49 0.01 3.82
C SER A 198 6.85 -0.66 4.05
N SER A 199 7.11 -1.72 3.30
CA SER A 199 8.39 -2.45 3.35
C SER A 199 9.58 -1.65 2.81
N LEU A 200 9.34 -0.57 2.06
CA LEU A 200 10.39 0.30 1.53
C LEU A 200 10.70 1.48 2.44
N ALA A 201 9.67 2.10 3.03
CA ALA A 201 9.81 3.31 3.83
C ALA A 201 9.83 3.04 5.34
N GLY A 202 9.48 1.82 5.79
CA GLY A 202 9.18 1.58 7.19
C GLY A 202 7.89 2.28 7.61
N VAL A 203 7.81 2.67 8.88
CA VAL A 203 6.73 3.49 9.43
C VAL A 203 7.18 4.94 9.45
N VAL A 204 6.46 5.83 8.77
CA VAL A 204 6.83 7.24 8.62
C VAL A 204 5.62 8.17 8.83
N PRO A 205 5.85 9.42 9.29
CA PRO A 205 4.79 10.38 9.49
C PRO A 205 4.10 10.80 8.19
N ALA A 206 2.80 11.05 8.30
CA ALA A 206 1.95 11.54 7.23
C ALA A 206 1.02 12.64 7.74
N VAL A 207 0.49 13.42 6.80
CA VAL A 207 -0.51 14.47 7.04
C VAL A 207 -1.57 14.40 5.95
N LEU A 208 -2.79 14.87 6.23
CA LEU A 208 -3.79 15.07 5.18
C LEU A 208 -3.45 16.34 4.38
N ALA A 209 -3.66 16.29 3.07
CA ALA A 209 -3.64 17.50 2.26
C ALA A 209 -4.72 18.47 2.75
N GLU A 210 -4.39 19.76 2.78
CA GLU A 210 -5.36 20.82 3.05
C GLU A 210 -6.47 20.79 2.00
N ALA A 211 -7.71 21.06 2.42
CA ALA A 211 -8.81 21.23 1.48
C ALA A 211 -8.58 22.57 0.75
N GLY A 212 -8.25 22.50 -0.54
CA GLY A 212 -8.16 23.65 -1.43
C GLY A 212 -9.50 24.35 -1.63
#